data_AF-A0A7X6S3C4-F1
#
_entry.id   AF-A0A7X6S3C4-F1
#
_cell.length_a   1.000
_cell.length_b   1.000
_cell.length_c   1.000
_cell.angle_alpha   90.00
_cell.angle_beta   90.00
_cell.angle_gamma   90.00
#
_symmetry.space_group_name_H-M   'P 1'
#
loop_
_entity.id
_entity.type
_entity.pdbx_description
1 polymer ?
#
loop_
_entity_poly.entity_id
_entity_poly.type
_entity_poly.pdbx_seq_one_letter_code
_entity_poly.pdbx_strand_id
1 'polypeptide(L)'
;MGQKITKLLGIGLVTIGVLSLSACGAQKHVDNASASSQSSSTSSKTSSAISSQASKKSTSHQVSSKKYTQQSKATPIPVINLAQIQQGNFRSLQGQWQLIATSVNREDGNGQQAYQHENGSEQLFVNQNTISDGSFVLQGSTIAADSAMQPVAYKVADKMLDASFSNQGAVSVNHVITFIPRGVDSGIKIDGKSIGTSQNLIQVWSSGPSFYSIYAQTSCQQIQQLN
;
A
#
# COMPACT_ATOMS: atom_id res chain seq x y z
N MET A 1 32.31 -5.01 -43.49
CA MET A 1 32.01 -6.06 -42.50
C MET A 1 31.01 -5.50 -41.51
N GLY A 2 29.74 -5.86 -41.65
CA GLY A 2 28.67 -5.42 -40.76
C GLY A 2 28.36 -6.52 -39.74
N GLN A 3 28.52 -6.23 -38.45
CA GLN A 3 28.01 -7.09 -37.39
C GLN A 3 26.67 -6.54 -36.92
N LYS A 4 25.59 -7.24 -37.29
CA LYS A 4 24.28 -7.07 -36.64
C LYS A 4 24.30 -7.92 -35.37
N ILE A 5 24.35 -7.26 -34.21
CA ILE A 5 24.19 -7.92 -32.92
C ILE A 5 22.70 -7.91 -32.60
N THR A 6 22.02 -9.00 -32.93
CA THR A 6 20.66 -9.29 -32.46
C THR A 6 20.74 -9.65 -30.98
N LYS A 7 20.38 -8.71 -30.10
CA LYS A 7 20.14 -9.02 -28.68
C LYS A 7 18.70 -9.50 -28.53
N LEU A 8 18.54 -10.80 -28.29
CA LEU A 8 17.28 -11.40 -27.85
C LEU A 8 16.98 -10.93 -26.42
N LEU A 9 15.91 -10.17 -26.25
CA LEU A 9 15.29 -9.91 -24.95
C LEU A 9 14.66 -11.20 -24.43
N GLY A 10 15.28 -11.81 -23.41
CA GLY A 10 14.63 -12.79 -22.55
C GLY A 10 13.88 -12.06 -21.44
N ILE A 11 12.60 -11.77 -21.66
CA ILE A 11 11.71 -11.25 -20.60
C ILE A 11 11.33 -12.44 -19.72
N GLY A 12 12.03 -12.58 -18.59
CA GLY A 12 11.64 -13.49 -17.52
C GLY A 12 10.40 -12.94 -16.82
N LEU A 13 9.24 -13.46 -17.17
CA LEU A 13 7.95 -13.13 -16.56
C LEU A 13 7.89 -13.83 -15.19
N VAL A 14 8.32 -13.12 -14.14
CA VAL A 14 8.22 -13.61 -12.76
C VAL A 14 6.83 -13.22 -12.23
N THR A 15 5.87 -14.13 -12.39
CA THR A 15 4.55 -14.05 -11.73
C THR A 15 4.71 -14.40 -10.25
N ILE A 16 4.92 -13.39 -9.40
CA ILE A 16 4.77 -13.54 -7.95
C ILE A 16 3.30 -13.29 -7.61
N GLY A 17 2.53 -14.38 -7.52
CA GLY A 17 1.23 -14.37 -6.88
C GLY A 17 1.40 -14.43 -5.37
N VAL A 18 0.98 -13.40 -4.64
CA VAL A 18 0.76 -13.50 -3.19
C VAL A 18 -0.54 -12.78 -2.83
N LEU A 19 -1.58 -13.56 -2.56
CA LEU A 19 -2.75 -13.12 -1.83
C LEU A 19 -2.34 -12.93 -0.36
N SER A 20 -2.19 -11.69 0.07
CA SER A 20 -2.04 -11.36 1.50
C SER A 20 -3.21 -10.47 1.93
N LEU A 21 -4.33 -11.07 2.29
CA LEU A 21 -5.34 -10.37 3.09
C LEU A 21 -4.77 -10.19 4.50
N SER A 22 -4.18 -9.03 4.76
CA SER A 22 -3.87 -8.60 6.12
C SER A 22 -5.16 -8.15 6.81
N ALA A 23 -5.93 -9.11 7.30
CA ALA A 23 -7.01 -8.83 8.24
C ALA A 23 -6.38 -8.38 9.57
N CYS A 24 -6.73 -7.18 10.04
CA CYS A 24 -6.35 -6.68 11.35
C CYS A 24 -6.89 -7.61 12.45
N GLY A 25 -6.07 -8.54 12.93
CA GLY A 25 -6.38 -9.41 14.06
C GLY A 25 -5.86 -8.81 15.37
N ALA A 26 -6.77 -8.39 16.24
CA ALA A 26 -6.46 -8.09 17.63
C ALA A 26 -6.06 -9.39 18.36
N GLN A 27 -4.85 -9.42 18.89
CA GLN A 27 -4.36 -10.51 19.73
C GLN A 27 -5.14 -10.54 21.04
N LYS A 28 -5.99 -11.54 21.25
CA LYS A 28 -6.45 -11.92 22.60
C LYS A 28 -5.69 -13.17 23.03
N HIS A 29 -4.86 -12.98 24.05
CA HIS A 29 -4.23 -14.02 24.85
C HIS A 29 -5.29 -14.70 25.72
N VAL A 30 -5.40 -16.02 25.68
CA VAL A 30 -5.89 -16.81 26.83
C VAL A 30 -5.09 -18.11 26.86
N ASP A 31 -4.45 -18.33 28.01
CA ASP A 31 -3.60 -19.47 28.33
C ASP A 31 -4.38 -20.76 28.64
N ASN A 32 -3.62 -21.86 28.52
CA ASN A 32 -3.67 -23.12 29.26
C ASN A 32 -4.54 -24.31 28.81
N ALA A 33 -3.79 -25.34 28.38
CA ALA A 33 -3.65 -26.66 29.02
C ALA A 33 -4.55 -27.84 28.60
N SER A 34 -3.81 -28.88 28.18
CA SER A 34 -4.01 -30.32 28.41
C SER A 34 -4.99 -31.12 27.53
N ALA A 35 -4.35 -32.02 26.79
CA ALA A 35 -4.75 -33.37 26.37
C ALA A 35 -6.12 -33.90 26.80
N SER A 36 -6.86 -34.50 25.86
CA SER A 36 -6.94 -35.97 25.70
C SER A 36 -8.06 -36.36 24.73
N SER A 37 -7.97 -37.61 24.28
CA SER A 37 -8.57 -38.23 23.10
C SER A 37 -9.98 -38.79 23.31
N GLN A 38 -10.55 -39.34 22.22
CA GLN A 38 -11.63 -40.36 22.14
C GLN A 38 -13.07 -39.83 22.33
N SER A 39 -14.12 -40.13 21.56
CA SER A 39 -14.52 -41.03 20.46
C SER A 39 -15.89 -41.65 20.84
N SER A 40 -16.67 -42.08 19.84
CA SER A 40 -17.97 -42.80 19.90
C SER A 40 -19.21 -41.90 19.99
N SER A 41 -20.00 -41.72 18.92
CA SER A 41 -21.03 -42.61 18.32
C SER A 41 -22.23 -42.81 19.28
N THR A 42 -23.50 -42.71 18.89
CA THR A 42 -24.20 -43.44 17.82
C THR A 42 -25.68 -42.96 17.78
N SER A 43 -26.28 -42.88 16.58
CA SER A 43 -27.65 -43.30 16.14
C SER A 43 -28.86 -43.20 17.11
N SER A 44 -30.11 -42.86 16.74
CA SER A 44 -30.85 -42.75 15.47
C SER A 44 -32.35 -42.52 15.78
N LYS A 45 -33.11 -41.90 14.83
CA LYS A 45 -34.57 -42.10 14.54
C LYS A 45 -35.55 -41.69 15.67
N THR A 46 -36.77 -41.14 15.49
CA THR A 46 -37.78 -41.16 14.41
C THR A 46 -38.91 -40.16 14.72
N SER A 47 -39.40 -39.45 13.69
CA SER A 47 -40.80 -39.07 13.35
C SER A 47 -41.90 -38.70 14.39
N SER A 48 -42.37 -37.45 14.24
CA SER A 48 -43.77 -37.01 13.91
C SER A 48 -44.94 -37.09 14.90
N ALA A 49 -45.53 -35.91 15.19
CA ALA A 49 -46.96 -35.65 15.49
C ALA A 49 -47.25 -34.13 15.25
N ILE A 50 -47.70 -33.67 14.08
CA ILE A 50 -49.07 -33.46 13.52
C ILE A 50 -49.96 -32.40 14.23
N SER A 51 -50.37 -31.39 13.43
CA SER A 51 -51.55 -30.49 13.46
C SER A 51 -51.67 -29.44 14.58
N SER A 52 -51.96 -28.16 14.32
CA SER A 52 -53.22 -27.67 13.71
C SER A 52 -53.15 -26.20 13.24
N GLN A 53 -54.02 -25.87 12.28
CA GLN A 53 -54.31 -24.56 11.67
C GLN A 53 -54.55 -23.39 12.64
N ALA A 54 -54.22 -22.16 12.20
CA ALA A 54 -55.19 -21.14 11.78
C ALA A 54 -54.59 -19.72 11.72
N SER A 55 -54.83 -19.04 10.59
CA SER A 55 -54.49 -17.66 10.30
C SER A 55 -55.47 -16.69 10.96
N LYS A 56 -55.00 -15.66 11.70
CA LYS A 56 -55.74 -14.38 11.90
C LYS A 56 -54.80 -13.17 12.04
N LYS A 57 -54.82 -12.38 10.96
CA LYS A 57 -54.84 -10.91 10.80
C LYS A 57 -54.38 -9.97 11.95
N SER A 58 -53.60 -8.97 11.51
CA SER A 58 -53.47 -7.59 12.00
C SER A 58 -52.71 -7.35 13.30
N THR A 59 -51.62 -6.58 13.25
CA THR A 59 -51.54 -5.20 13.78
C THR A 59 -50.23 -4.55 13.31
N SER A 60 -50.37 -3.38 12.70
CA SER A 60 -49.27 -2.48 12.31
C SER A 60 -48.59 -1.94 13.57
N HIS A 61 -47.33 -2.29 13.78
CA HIS A 61 -46.43 -1.52 14.63
C HIS A 61 -45.14 -1.24 13.84
N GLN A 62 -45.04 0.02 13.40
CA GLN A 62 -43.82 0.63 12.94
C GLN A 62 -42.77 0.53 14.05
N VAL A 63 -41.85 -0.42 13.92
CA VAL A 63 -40.61 -0.37 14.68
C VAL A 63 -39.70 0.58 13.92
N SER A 64 -39.58 1.79 14.48
CA SER A 64 -38.66 2.83 14.07
C SER A 64 -37.25 2.23 13.93
N SER A 65 -36.82 2.00 12.69
CA SER A 65 -35.44 1.66 12.35
C SER A 65 -34.57 2.87 12.69
N LYS A 66 -34.01 2.89 13.91
CA LYS A 66 -32.91 3.81 14.24
C LYS A 66 -31.78 3.51 13.27
N LYS A 67 -31.62 4.36 12.26
CA LYS A 67 -30.43 4.39 11.41
C LYS A 67 -29.24 4.72 12.30
N TYR A 68 -28.49 3.71 12.71
CA TYR A 68 -27.15 3.92 13.24
C TYR A 68 -26.27 4.30 12.05
N THR A 69 -26.13 5.59 11.78
CA THR A 69 -25.06 6.11 10.94
C THR A 69 -23.77 5.93 11.74
N GLN A 70 -23.14 4.75 11.65
CA GLN A 70 -21.82 4.56 12.21
C GLN A 70 -20.80 5.21 11.28
N GLN A 71 -20.46 6.44 11.61
CA GLN A 71 -19.36 7.18 11.02
C GLN A 71 -18.06 6.47 11.42
N SER A 72 -17.45 5.73 10.50
CA SER A 72 -16.13 5.15 10.69
C SER A 72 -15.15 6.28 11.00
N LYS A 73 -14.64 6.31 12.23
CA LYS A 73 -13.60 7.28 12.61
C LYS A 73 -12.29 6.79 11.98
N ALA A 74 -11.90 7.43 10.88
CA ALA A 74 -10.61 7.17 10.25
C ALA A 74 -9.49 7.32 11.30
N THR A 75 -8.66 6.29 11.43
CA THR A 75 -7.50 6.37 12.33
C THR A 75 -6.52 7.40 11.76
N PRO A 76 -6.00 8.34 12.57
CA PRO A 76 -5.02 9.31 12.11
C PRO A 76 -3.79 8.61 11.54
N ILE A 77 -3.36 9.07 10.36
CA ILE A 77 -2.14 8.56 9.72
C ILE A 77 -0.93 8.91 10.61
N PRO A 78 -0.11 7.96 11.05
CA PRO A 78 1.09 8.26 11.85
C PRO A 78 2.13 9.03 11.02
N VAL A 79 2.99 9.82 11.67
CA VAL A 79 4.14 10.45 10.97
C VAL A 79 5.17 9.37 10.65
N ILE A 80 5.77 9.39 9.45
CA ILE A 80 6.83 8.45 9.10
C ILE A 80 8.08 8.64 9.97
N ASN A 81 8.81 7.56 10.23
CA ASN A 81 10.05 7.59 10.99
C ASN A 81 11.24 7.47 10.04
N LEU A 82 11.86 8.59 9.70
CA LEU A 82 12.98 8.64 8.75
C LEU A 82 14.20 7.85 9.23
N ALA A 83 14.48 7.83 10.54
CA ALA A 83 15.61 7.08 11.09
C ALA A 83 15.43 5.56 10.93
N GLN A 84 14.20 5.06 11.02
CA GLN A 84 13.91 3.64 10.72
C GLN A 84 14.11 3.34 9.23
N ILE A 85 13.68 4.24 8.35
CA ILE A 85 13.83 4.07 6.89
C ILE A 85 15.32 3.98 6.49
N GLN A 86 16.18 4.81 7.10
CA GLN A 86 17.64 4.76 6.87
C GLN A 86 18.26 3.40 7.25
N GLN A 87 17.64 2.68 8.19
CA GLN A 87 18.05 1.34 8.63
C GLN A 87 17.40 0.22 7.81
N GLY A 88 16.68 0.56 6.72
CA GLY A 88 15.95 -0.41 5.90
C GLY A 88 14.69 -0.97 6.57
N ASN A 89 14.16 -0.28 7.59
CA ASN A 89 12.93 -0.66 8.30
C ASN A 89 11.79 0.27 7.90
N PHE A 90 10.80 -0.27 7.21
CA PHE A 90 9.68 0.49 6.65
C PHE A 90 8.38 0.32 7.45
N ARG A 91 8.44 -0.17 8.70
CA ARG A 91 7.23 -0.35 9.53
C ARG A 91 6.42 0.92 9.71
N SER A 92 7.06 2.08 9.82
CA SER A 92 6.34 3.37 9.93
C SER A 92 5.58 3.77 8.66
N LEU A 93 5.86 3.12 7.53
CA LEU A 93 5.22 3.36 6.23
C LEU A 93 4.05 2.40 5.97
N GLN A 94 3.74 1.49 6.90
CA GLN A 94 2.60 0.58 6.75
C GLN A 94 1.28 1.36 6.57
N GLY A 95 0.46 0.90 5.64
CA GLY A 95 -0.80 1.55 5.30
C GLY A 95 -1.16 1.27 3.85
N GLN A 96 -2.06 2.07 3.32
CA GLN A 96 -2.40 2.07 1.90
C GLN A 96 -1.77 3.31 1.27
N TRP A 97 -1.26 3.16 0.06
CA TRP A 97 -0.61 4.23 -0.68
C TRP A 97 -1.23 4.30 -2.07
N GLN A 98 -1.60 5.51 -2.48
CA GLN A 98 -2.24 5.75 -3.77
C GLN A 98 -1.37 6.70 -4.58
N LEU A 99 -1.20 6.39 -5.87
CA LEU A 99 -0.62 7.33 -6.83
C LEU A 99 -1.60 8.50 -7.00
N ILE A 100 -1.14 9.71 -6.68
CA ILE A 100 -1.96 10.94 -6.78
C ILE A 100 -1.54 11.83 -7.96
N ALA A 101 -0.31 11.68 -8.44
CA ALA A 101 0.19 12.43 -9.60
C ALA A 101 1.38 11.77 -10.27
N THR A 102 1.56 12.10 -11.54
CA THR A 102 2.80 11.88 -12.28
C THR A 102 3.30 13.20 -12.88
N SER A 103 4.62 13.35 -12.96
CA SER A 103 5.26 14.56 -13.50
C SER A 103 5.83 14.32 -14.88
N VAL A 104 5.45 15.09 -15.88
CA VAL A 104 6.09 15.00 -17.19
C VAL A 104 6.59 16.38 -17.62
N ASN A 105 7.71 16.41 -18.33
CA ASN A 105 8.08 17.57 -19.11
C ASN A 105 7.42 17.42 -20.48
N ARG A 106 6.44 18.29 -20.77
CA ARG A 106 5.76 18.31 -22.07
C ARG A 106 6.54 19.07 -23.15
N GLU A 107 7.72 19.58 -22.80
CA GLU A 107 8.57 20.39 -23.69
C GLU A 107 7.87 21.66 -24.19
N ASP A 108 6.89 22.15 -23.43
CA ASP A 108 6.07 23.33 -23.73
C ASP A 108 6.64 24.64 -23.15
N GLY A 109 7.88 24.60 -22.64
CA GLY A 109 8.54 25.71 -21.97
C GLY A 109 8.23 25.87 -20.48
N ASN A 110 7.30 25.08 -19.93
CA ASN A 110 6.94 25.14 -18.50
C ASN A 110 7.77 24.19 -17.63
N GLY A 111 8.64 23.39 -18.24
CA GLY A 111 9.48 22.40 -17.54
C GLY A 111 8.69 21.20 -17.03
N GLN A 112 9.21 20.54 -15.99
CA GLN A 112 8.57 19.40 -15.35
C GLN A 112 7.34 19.85 -14.54
N GLN A 113 6.17 19.32 -14.88
CA GLN A 113 4.91 19.64 -14.22
C GLN A 113 4.22 18.36 -13.76
N ALA A 114 3.70 18.36 -12.52
CA ALA A 114 2.92 17.25 -11.99
C ALA A 114 1.43 17.44 -12.28
N TYR A 115 0.81 16.39 -12.81
CA TYR A 115 -0.60 16.34 -13.17
C TYR A 115 -1.31 15.31 -12.30
N GLN A 116 -2.54 15.64 -11.88
CA GLN A 116 -3.34 14.71 -11.08
C GLN A 116 -3.52 13.38 -11.83
N HIS A 117 -3.39 12.29 -11.08
CA HIS A 117 -3.66 10.96 -11.58
C HIS A 117 -5.06 10.53 -11.11
N GLU A 118 -6.00 10.38 -12.03
CA GLU A 118 -7.38 10.00 -11.69
C GLU A 118 -7.47 8.52 -11.36
N ASN A 119 -7.92 8.19 -10.14
CA ASN A 119 -8.34 6.85 -9.72
C ASN A 119 -7.40 5.70 -10.17
N GLY A 120 -6.09 5.92 -10.11
CA GLY A 120 -5.12 4.89 -10.46
C GLY A 120 -5.26 3.69 -9.53
N SER A 121 -5.42 2.50 -10.09
CA SER A 121 -5.24 1.23 -9.35
C SER A 121 -3.76 0.97 -9.02
N GLU A 122 -2.86 1.83 -9.52
CA GLU A 122 -1.43 1.82 -9.24
C GLU A 122 -1.20 2.16 -7.77
N GLN A 123 -0.80 1.13 -7.02
CA GLN A 123 -0.50 1.22 -5.60
C GLN A 123 0.99 1.08 -5.38
N LEU A 124 1.49 1.86 -4.42
CA LEU A 124 2.80 1.60 -3.85
C LEU A 124 2.66 0.49 -2.81
N PHE A 125 3.22 -0.67 -3.10
CA PHE A 125 3.31 -1.76 -2.14
C PHE A 125 4.36 -1.42 -1.09
N VAL A 126 3.97 -1.50 0.18
CA VAL A 126 4.84 -1.27 1.33
C VAL A 126 4.65 -2.38 2.34
N ASN A 127 5.73 -3.06 2.70
CA ASN A 127 5.77 -3.98 3.83
C ASN A 127 6.91 -3.58 4.79
N GLN A 128 7.31 -4.47 5.71
CA GLN A 128 8.33 -4.15 6.71
C GLN A 128 9.73 -3.84 6.13
N ASN A 129 10.09 -4.43 4.99
CA ASN A 129 11.44 -4.34 4.42
C ASN A 129 11.46 -4.09 2.92
N THR A 130 10.32 -3.89 2.28
CA THR A 130 10.19 -3.68 0.84
C THR A 130 9.21 -2.57 0.53
N ILE A 131 9.58 -1.73 -0.44
CA ILE A 131 8.73 -0.75 -1.12
C ILE A 131 8.85 -1.00 -2.62
N SER A 132 7.74 -1.06 -3.33
CA SER A 132 7.72 -1.25 -4.78
C SER A 132 6.43 -0.74 -5.41
N ASP A 133 6.52 -0.23 -6.64
CA ASP A 133 5.38 0.09 -7.50
C ASP A 133 5.35 -0.79 -8.77
N GLY A 134 6.16 -1.86 -8.81
CA GLY A 134 6.39 -2.70 -9.98
C GLY A 134 7.48 -2.19 -10.93
N SER A 135 7.80 -0.90 -10.92
CA SER A 135 8.88 -0.29 -11.72
C SER A 135 10.21 -0.20 -10.97
N PHE A 136 10.17 -0.07 -9.64
CA PHE A 136 11.34 -0.15 -8.77
C PHE A 136 11.07 -1.08 -7.58
N VAL A 137 12.15 -1.54 -6.95
CA VAL A 137 12.09 -2.26 -5.68
C VAL A 137 13.17 -1.71 -4.76
N LEU A 138 12.77 -1.10 -3.66
CA LEU A 138 13.64 -0.76 -2.53
C LEU A 138 13.45 -1.84 -1.47
N GLN A 139 14.49 -2.63 -1.19
CA GLN A 139 14.48 -3.67 -0.17
C GLN A 139 15.58 -3.43 0.86
N GLY A 140 15.18 -3.19 2.11
CA GLY A 140 16.09 -2.81 3.19
C GLY A 140 16.93 -1.59 2.80
N SER A 141 18.24 -1.75 2.75
CA SER A 141 19.19 -0.70 2.33
C SER A 141 19.70 -0.92 0.89
N THR A 142 18.91 -1.57 0.03
CA THR A 142 19.27 -1.83 -1.36
C THR A 142 18.14 -1.50 -2.33
N ILE A 143 18.45 -1.02 -3.54
CA ILE A 143 17.50 -0.84 -4.64
C ILE A 143 17.85 -1.84 -5.75
N ALA A 144 16.84 -2.48 -6.34
CA ALA A 144 17.01 -3.33 -7.51
C ALA A 144 17.41 -2.48 -8.72
N ALA A 145 18.50 -2.85 -9.39
CA ALA A 145 18.95 -2.26 -10.64
C ALA A 145 19.45 -3.35 -11.58
N ASP A 146 19.08 -3.25 -12.85
CA ASP A 146 19.41 -4.21 -13.90
C ASP A 146 19.02 -5.65 -13.51
N SER A 147 19.92 -6.41 -12.89
CA SER A 147 19.67 -7.77 -12.39
C SER A 147 20.27 -8.03 -11.00
N ALA A 148 20.61 -6.97 -10.26
CA ALA A 148 21.25 -7.05 -8.95
C ALA A 148 20.66 -6.03 -7.96
N MET A 149 20.81 -6.31 -6.67
CA MET A 149 20.54 -5.33 -5.62
C MET A 149 21.77 -4.45 -5.40
N GLN A 150 21.58 -3.13 -5.43
CA GLN A 150 22.63 -2.14 -5.26
C GLN A 150 22.44 -1.36 -3.95
N PRO A 151 23.51 -1.01 -3.22
CA PRO A 151 23.40 -0.33 -1.94
C PRO A 151 22.83 1.08 -2.07
N VAL A 152 22.04 1.48 -1.08
CA VAL A 152 21.40 2.80 -0.99
C VAL A 152 22.24 3.78 -0.18
N ALA A 153 22.39 4.98 -0.70
CA ALA A 153 22.83 6.15 0.05
C ALA A 153 21.61 6.96 0.48
N TYR A 154 21.61 7.38 1.75
CA TYR A 154 20.55 8.18 2.34
C TYR A 154 21.03 9.61 2.59
N LYS A 155 20.21 10.60 2.24
CA LYS A 155 20.47 12.01 2.52
C LYS A 155 19.25 12.68 3.14
N VAL A 156 19.45 13.31 4.29
CA VAL A 156 18.41 14.13 4.93
C VAL A 156 18.57 15.58 4.46
N ALA A 157 17.49 16.19 4.00
CA ALA A 157 17.41 17.61 3.65
C ALA A 157 16.01 18.12 3.97
N ASP A 158 15.89 19.30 4.59
CA ASP A 158 14.61 19.96 4.85
C ASP A 158 13.54 19.07 5.53
N LYS A 159 13.97 18.20 6.46
CA LYS A 159 13.13 17.22 7.17
C LYS A 159 12.53 16.12 6.27
N MET A 160 13.05 15.97 5.07
CA MET A 160 12.79 14.87 4.14
C MET A 160 14.00 13.93 4.09
N LEU A 161 13.80 12.75 3.52
CA LEU A 161 14.87 11.77 3.32
C LEU A 161 14.87 11.31 1.87
N ASP A 162 16.00 11.49 1.19
CA ASP A 162 16.25 10.89 -0.11
C ASP A 162 16.97 9.56 0.06
N ALA A 163 16.53 8.56 -0.69
CA ALA A 163 17.20 7.29 -0.90
C ALA A 163 17.55 7.16 -2.39
N SER A 164 18.82 6.98 -2.70
CA SER A 164 19.31 6.78 -4.07
C SER A 164 20.44 5.75 -4.10
N PHE A 165 20.87 5.34 -5.29
CA PHE A 165 22.02 4.45 -5.41
C PHE A 165 23.28 5.09 -4.82
N SER A 166 24.04 4.32 -4.04
CA SER A 166 25.34 4.79 -3.51
C SER A 166 26.34 5.06 -4.63
N ASN A 167 26.24 4.33 -5.74
CA ASN A 167 27.01 4.57 -6.95
C ASN A 167 26.06 4.68 -8.16
N GLN A 168 25.63 5.91 -8.44
CA GLN A 168 24.72 6.22 -9.55
C GLN A 168 25.33 5.99 -10.94
N GLY A 169 26.67 5.94 -11.04
CA GLY A 169 27.38 5.67 -12.30
C GLY A 169 27.48 4.18 -12.66
N ALA A 170 27.07 3.29 -11.75
CA ALA A 170 27.15 1.84 -11.94
C ALA A 170 25.83 1.21 -12.42
N VAL A 171 24.78 2.02 -12.65
CA VAL A 171 23.44 1.55 -13.00
C VAL A 171 22.91 2.24 -14.26
N SER A 172 22.11 1.52 -15.05
CA SER A 172 21.55 2.05 -16.30
C SER A 172 20.41 3.05 -16.08
N VAL A 173 19.63 2.84 -15.01
CA VAL A 173 18.50 3.69 -14.63
C VAL A 173 18.68 4.07 -13.16
N ASN A 174 18.73 5.37 -12.90
CA ASN A 174 18.82 5.92 -11.56
C ASN A 174 17.44 6.16 -10.99
N HIS A 175 17.29 5.87 -9.69
CA HIS A 175 16.10 6.17 -8.92
C HIS A 175 16.45 7.06 -7.74
N VAL A 176 15.57 8.01 -7.43
CA VAL A 176 15.59 8.76 -6.17
C VAL A 176 14.21 8.62 -5.53
N ILE A 177 14.17 8.08 -4.32
CA ILE A 177 12.96 7.92 -3.53
C ILE A 177 13.02 8.92 -2.39
N THR A 178 12.16 9.93 -2.43
CA THR A 178 12.06 10.97 -1.41
C THR A 178 10.89 10.67 -0.49
N PHE A 179 11.19 10.52 0.80
CA PHE A 179 10.22 10.32 1.88
C PHE A 179 9.90 11.65 2.53
N ILE A 180 8.62 12.03 2.51
CA ILE A 180 8.15 13.33 2.98
C ILE A 180 7.14 13.08 4.11
N PRO A 181 7.52 13.34 5.38
CA PRO A 181 6.60 13.20 6.49
C PRO A 181 5.43 14.20 6.42
N ARG A 182 4.24 13.79 6.88
CA ARG A 182 3.12 14.69 7.11
C ARG A 182 3.56 15.83 8.04
N GLY A 183 3.05 17.03 7.78
CA GLY A 183 3.48 18.26 8.45
C GLY A 183 4.74 18.91 7.84
N VAL A 184 5.39 18.27 6.87
CA VAL A 184 6.49 18.85 6.08
C VAL A 184 5.93 19.37 4.76
N ASP A 185 6.27 20.60 4.41
CA ASP A 185 5.94 21.17 3.09
C ASP A 185 6.86 20.56 2.04
N SER A 186 6.26 19.94 1.01
CA SER A 186 6.97 19.29 -0.09
C SER A 186 7.40 20.26 -1.19
N GLY A 187 6.78 21.44 -1.27
CA GLY A 187 6.89 22.33 -2.43
C GLY A 187 6.25 21.77 -3.73
N ILE A 188 5.67 20.56 -3.68
CA ILE A 188 5.05 19.91 -4.84
C ILE A 188 3.75 20.65 -5.17
N LYS A 189 3.57 20.93 -6.46
CA LYS A 189 2.34 21.46 -7.02
C LYS A 189 1.77 20.46 -8.01
N ILE A 190 0.50 20.11 -7.85
CA ILE A 190 -0.23 19.28 -8.81
C ILE A 190 -1.29 20.15 -9.47
N ASP A 191 -1.30 20.18 -10.81
CA ASP A 191 -2.13 21.09 -11.62
C ASP A 191 -1.97 22.56 -11.17
N GLY A 192 -0.73 22.95 -10.83
CA GLY A 192 -0.39 24.29 -10.35
C GLY A 192 -0.80 24.59 -8.90
N LYS A 193 -1.46 23.66 -8.20
CA LYS A 193 -1.91 23.83 -6.81
C LYS A 193 -0.99 23.12 -5.84
N SER A 194 -0.57 23.83 -4.79
CA SER A 194 0.21 23.21 -3.71
C SER A 194 -0.60 22.11 -3.03
N ILE A 195 0.03 20.98 -2.79
CA ILE A 195 -0.57 19.92 -1.97
C ILE A 195 -0.41 20.25 -0.49
N GLY A 196 -1.44 19.93 0.30
CA GLY A 196 -1.39 20.13 1.75
C GLY A 196 -0.40 19.18 2.44
N THR A 197 -0.16 19.41 3.73
CA THR A 197 0.78 18.62 4.55
C THR A 197 0.09 17.58 5.43
N SER A 198 -1.18 17.26 5.15
CA SER A 198 -2.00 16.37 5.99
C SER A 198 -1.65 14.89 5.86
N GLN A 199 -0.96 14.50 4.78
CA GLN A 199 -0.59 13.12 4.47
C GLN A 199 0.93 12.98 4.39
N ASN A 200 1.43 11.77 4.61
CA ASN A 200 2.80 11.44 4.24
C ASN A 200 2.85 11.21 2.72
N LEU A 201 3.97 11.59 2.10
CA LEU A 201 4.17 11.42 0.67
C LEU A 201 5.44 10.62 0.41
N ILE A 202 5.43 9.89 -0.70
CA ILE A 202 6.62 9.30 -1.30
C ILE A 202 6.66 9.79 -2.75
N GLN A 203 7.75 10.45 -3.10
CA GLN A 203 8.03 10.87 -4.48
C GLN A 203 9.14 9.98 -5.04
N VAL A 204 8.94 9.43 -6.22
CA VAL A 204 9.89 8.56 -6.90
C VAL A 204 10.26 9.19 -8.21
N TRP A 205 11.54 9.53 -8.37
CA TRP A 205 12.11 9.90 -9.66
C TRP A 205 12.75 8.70 -10.34
N SER A 206 12.63 8.61 -11.65
CA SER A 206 13.36 7.63 -12.47
C SER A 206 14.03 8.32 -13.64
N SER A 207 15.33 8.09 -13.83
CA SER A 207 16.09 8.69 -14.94
C SER A 207 15.71 8.13 -16.31
N GLY A 208 15.14 6.91 -16.36
CA GLY A 208 14.75 6.25 -17.61
C GLY A 208 13.68 7.04 -18.35
N PRO A 209 12.43 7.07 -17.84
CA PRO A 209 11.37 7.85 -18.43
C PRO A 209 11.40 9.33 -18.00
N SER A 210 12.32 9.71 -17.10
CA SER A 210 12.54 11.09 -16.63
C SER A 210 11.27 11.76 -16.08
N PHE A 211 10.45 11.00 -15.34
CA PHE A 211 9.27 11.49 -14.64
C PHE A 211 9.33 11.20 -13.14
N TYR A 212 8.44 11.87 -12.40
CA TYR A 212 8.17 11.57 -11.00
C TYR A 212 6.82 10.87 -10.84
N SER A 213 6.75 9.89 -9.95
CA SER A 213 5.51 9.36 -9.38
C SER A 213 5.34 9.88 -7.96
N ILE A 214 4.15 10.37 -7.60
CA ILE A 214 3.88 10.91 -6.27
C ILE A 214 2.77 10.09 -5.62
N TYR A 215 3.10 9.44 -4.50
CA TYR A 215 2.20 8.61 -3.72
C TYR A 215 1.82 9.30 -2.42
N ALA A 216 0.55 9.26 -2.06
CA ALA A 216 0.06 9.72 -0.76
C ALA A 216 -0.43 8.54 0.08
N GLN A 217 -0.08 8.55 1.37
CA GLN A 217 -0.59 7.56 2.31
C GLN A 217 -2.07 7.85 2.60
N THR A 218 -2.91 6.84 2.51
CA THR A 218 -4.34 6.91 2.82
C THR A 218 -4.64 6.20 4.14
N SER A 219 -5.62 6.71 4.88
CA SER A 219 -6.07 6.10 6.13
C SER A 219 -6.73 4.75 5.83
N CYS A 220 -6.35 3.70 6.56
CA CYS A 220 -7.04 2.43 6.48
C CYS A 220 -8.48 2.58 7.02
N GLN A 221 -9.49 2.44 6.17
CA GLN A 221 -10.88 2.33 6.62
C GLN A 221 -11.06 0.94 7.25
N GLN A 222 -11.37 0.86 8.54
CA GLN A 222 -11.78 -0.41 9.16
C GLN A 222 -13.18 -0.76 8.66
N ILE A 223 -13.29 -1.75 7.78
CA ILE A 223 -14.58 -2.40 7.49
C ILE A 223 -14.81 -3.41 8.60
N GLN A 224 -15.65 -3.07 9.57
CA GLN A 224 -16.17 -4.04 10.53
C GLN A 224 -17.17 -4.92 9.79
N GLN A 225 -16.83 -6.20 9.61
CA GLN A 225 -17.75 -7.18 9.03
C GLN A 225 -18.94 -7.37 9.97
N LEU A 226 -20.15 -7.16 9.44
CA LEU A 226 -21.40 -7.59 10.06
C LEU A 226 -21.55 -9.09 9.79
N ASN A 227 -21.57 -9.89 10.87
CA ASN A 227 -21.99 -11.29 10.84
C ASN A 227 -23.49 -11.41 10.58
#